data_AF-A0A6B3F420-F1
#
_entry.id   AF-A0A6B3F420-F1
#
_cell.length_a   1.000
_cell.length_b   1.000
_cell.length_c   1.000
_cell.angle_alpha   90.00
_cell.angle_beta   90.00
_cell.angle_gamma   90.00
#
_symmetry.space_group_name_H-M   'P 1'
#
loop_
_entity.id
_entity.type
_entity.pdbx_description
1 polymer ?
#
loop_
_entity_poly.entity_id
_entity_poly.type
_entity_poly.pdbx_seq_one_letter_code
_entity_poly.pdbx_strand_id
1 'polypeptide(L)'
;AREPRVPPERLVAELVPPPRFDAVRFSTYVPDPKQPSQSEAVRELSAFAASLGAAPAATGKRGWFGRKARTEAPAGPRGVYLDGGYGVGKTHLLASLWHATDAPPEKKAFGTFVELTNLVGALGFQQTVATLSGHRLLCIDEF
;
A
#
# COMPACT_ATOMS: atom_id res chain seq x y z
N ALA A 1 -33.58 -18.67 -0.17
CA ALA A 1 -33.02 -17.50 -0.91
C ALA A 1 -31.63 -17.87 -1.38
N ARG A 2 -31.23 -17.49 -2.60
CA ARG A 2 -29.82 -17.61 -3.03
C ARG A 2 -29.08 -16.41 -2.46
N GLU A 3 -28.29 -16.61 -1.41
CA GLU A 3 -27.35 -15.59 -0.95
C GLU A 3 -26.14 -15.62 -1.89
N PRO A 4 -25.86 -14.54 -2.65
CA PRO A 4 -24.63 -14.45 -3.40
C PRO A 4 -23.47 -14.40 -2.41
N ARG A 5 -22.65 -15.45 -2.36
CA ARG A 5 -21.37 -15.43 -1.64
C ARG A 5 -20.31 -14.87 -2.58
N VAL A 6 -19.91 -13.63 -2.36
CA VAL A 6 -18.74 -13.05 -3.03
C VAL A 6 -17.50 -13.41 -2.21
N PRO A 7 -16.49 -14.08 -2.79
CA PRO A 7 -15.25 -14.38 -2.09
C PRO A 7 -14.55 -13.09 -1.63
N PRO A 8 -14.01 -13.03 -0.40
CA PRO A 8 -13.27 -11.88 0.11
C PRO A 8 -12.18 -11.36 -0.82
N GLU A 9 -11.47 -12.28 -1.48
CA GLU A 9 -10.38 -11.99 -2.38
C GLU A 9 -10.86 -11.20 -3.61
N ARG A 10 -12.11 -11.43 -4.04
CA ARG A 10 -12.70 -10.70 -5.15
C ARG A 10 -13.02 -9.26 -4.79
N LEU A 11 -13.54 -9.01 -3.59
CA LEU A 11 -13.81 -7.65 -3.11
C LEU A 11 -12.51 -6.85 -2.95
N VAL A 12 -11.44 -7.49 -2.47
CA VAL A 12 -10.14 -6.84 -2.31
C VAL A 12 -9.44 -6.62 -3.65
N ALA A 13 -9.63 -7.49 -4.63
CA ALA A 13 -9.09 -7.30 -5.99
C ALA A 13 -9.64 -6.05 -6.70
N GLU A 14 -10.77 -5.52 -6.25
CA GLU A 14 -11.34 -4.26 -6.75
C GLU A 14 -10.73 -3.02 -6.10
N LEU A 15 -9.96 -3.17 -5.01
CA LEU A 15 -9.23 -2.08 -4.35
C LEU A 15 -7.95 -1.76 -5.13
N VAL A 16 -8.11 -1.11 -6.27
CA VAL A 16 -7.04 -0.61 -7.15
C VAL A 16 -7.21 0.88 -7.43
N PRO A 17 -6.14 1.59 -7.84
CA PRO A 17 -6.27 2.99 -8.21
C PRO A 17 -7.35 3.17 -9.31
N PRO A 18 -8.22 4.19 -9.22
CA PRO A 18 -9.21 4.48 -10.26
C PRO A 18 -8.54 4.66 -11.64
N PRO A 19 -9.19 4.30 -12.77
CA PRO A 19 -8.56 4.34 -14.10
C PRO A 19 -7.92 5.67 -14.50
N ARG A 20 -8.46 6.80 -14.02
CA ARG A 20 -7.87 8.15 -14.24
C ARG A 20 -6.46 8.30 -13.67
N PHE A 21 -6.06 7.44 -12.72
CA PHE A 21 -4.74 7.39 -12.11
C PHE A 21 -3.87 6.24 -12.64
N ASP A 22 -4.25 5.58 -13.73
CA ASP A 22 -3.46 4.46 -14.28
C ASP A 22 -2.06 4.90 -14.76
N ALA A 23 -1.98 6.10 -15.35
CA ALA A 23 -0.74 6.64 -15.90
C ALA A 23 0.11 7.45 -14.89
N VAL A 24 -0.34 7.64 -13.64
CA VAL A 24 0.40 8.50 -12.70
C VAL A 24 1.61 7.78 -12.12
N ARG A 25 2.73 8.49 -12.07
CA ARG A 25 3.99 8.01 -11.49
C ARG A 25 4.60 9.17 -10.69
N PHE A 26 5.58 8.86 -9.86
CA PHE A 26 6.37 9.90 -9.18
C PHE A 26 7.01 10.86 -10.19
N SER A 27 7.46 10.36 -11.35
CA SER A 27 8.03 11.17 -12.42
C SER A 27 7.04 12.10 -13.14
N THR A 28 5.73 11.87 -12.99
CA THR A 28 4.68 12.73 -13.57
C THR A 28 4.03 13.64 -12.55
N TYR A 29 4.43 13.55 -11.27
CA TYR A 29 4.03 14.51 -10.25
C TYR A 29 4.81 15.82 -10.48
N VAL A 30 4.11 16.96 -10.46
CA VAL A 30 4.70 18.28 -10.65
C VAL A 30 4.60 19.05 -9.31
N PRO A 31 5.66 19.07 -8.50
CA PRO A 31 5.67 19.82 -7.25
C PRO A 31 5.53 21.33 -7.51
N ASP A 32 4.80 22.04 -6.65
CA ASP A 32 4.83 23.50 -6.60
C ASP A 32 6.22 23.95 -6.08
N PRO A 33 6.99 24.76 -6.84
CA PRO A 33 8.28 25.27 -6.39
C PRO A 33 8.23 26.06 -5.07
N LYS A 34 7.07 26.59 -4.69
CA LYS A 34 6.84 27.29 -3.42
C LYS A 34 6.57 26.36 -2.24
N GLN A 35 6.42 25.05 -2.48
CA GLN A 35 6.12 24.04 -1.47
C GLN A 35 7.17 22.91 -1.51
N PRO A 36 8.38 23.12 -0.94
CA PRO A 36 9.45 22.12 -0.96
C PRO A 36 9.06 20.75 -0.38
N SER A 37 8.10 20.72 0.54
CA SER A 37 7.55 19.50 1.15
C SER A 37 6.92 18.55 0.13
N GLN A 38 6.45 19.03 -1.01
CA GLN A 38 5.90 18.18 -2.07
C GLN A 38 7.00 17.35 -2.75
N SER A 39 8.15 17.96 -3.04
CA SER A 39 9.33 17.25 -3.56
C SER A 39 9.90 16.27 -2.53
N GLU A 40 9.88 16.65 -1.25
CA GLU A 40 10.24 15.76 -0.15
C GLU A 40 9.31 14.55 -0.08
N ALA A 41 8.00 14.74 -0.18
CA ALA A 41 7.02 13.65 -0.20
C ALA A 41 7.30 12.67 -1.36
N VAL A 42 7.64 13.16 -2.55
CA VAL A 42 8.05 12.29 -3.68
C VAL A 42 9.27 11.44 -3.31
N ARG A 43 10.29 12.05 -2.69
CA ARG A 43 11.52 11.35 -2.28
C ARG A 43 11.23 10.30 -1.22
N GLU A 44 10.53 10.67 -0.15
CA GLU A 44 10.22 9.77 0.97
C GLU A 44 9.34 8.59 0.50
N LEU A 45 8.33 8.85 -0.32
CA LEU A 45 7.47 7.79 -0.84
C LEU A 45 8.19 6.88 -1.85
N SER A 46 9.11 7.43 -2.65
CA SER A 46 9.94 6.63 -3.56
C SER A 46 10.88 5.70 -2.77
N ALA A 47 11.51 6.22 -1.71
CA ALA A 47 12.34 5.42 -0.81
C ALA A 47 11.52 4.35 -0.07
N PHE A 48 10.32 4.71 0.38
CA PHE A 48 9.38 3.78 1.01
C PHE A 48 8.99 2.65 0.05
N ALA A 49 8.63 2.94 -1.20
CA ALA A 49 8.33 1.94 -2.22
C ALA A 49 9.49 0.95 -2.42
N ALA A 50 10.73 1.47 -2.51
CA ALA A 50 11.93 0.65 -2.64
C ALA A 50 12.16 -0.26 -1.42
N SER A 51 11.84 0.23 -0.21
CA SER A 51 11.94 -0.57 1.02
C SER A 51 10.93 -1.72 1.09
N LEU A 52 9.77 -1.59 0.44
CA LEU A 52 8.74 -2.63 0.38
C LEU A 52 9.07 -3.74 -0.63
N GLY A 53 9.76 -3.39 -1.73
CA GLY A 53 10.20 -4.34 -2.77
C GLY A 53 11.40 -5.19 -2.37
N ALA A 54 12.14 -4.80 -1.33
CA ALA A 54 13.15 -5.65 -0.71
C ALA A 54 12.44 -6.84 -0.06
N ALA A 55 12.34 -7.95 -0.79
CA ALA A 55 11.89 -9.21 -0.23
C ALA A 55 12.61 -9.43 1.10
N PRO A 56 11.92 -9.84 2.19
CA PRO A 56 12.63 -10.28 3.39
C PRO A 56 13.59 -11.35 2.90
N ALA A 57 14.90 -11.07 3.03
CA ALA A 57 15.95 -11.92 2.47
C ALA A 57 15.54 -13.36 2.73
N ALA A 58 15.27 -14.11 1.65
CA ALA A 58 14.90 -15.50 1.76
C ALA A 58 15.97 -16.12 2.65
N THR A 59 15.60 -16.53 3.85
CA THR A 59 16.48 -17.24 4.78
C THR A 59 16.67 -18.63 4.19
N GLY A 60 17.48 -18.65 3.13
CA GLY A 60 17.94 -19.83 2.46
C GLY A 60 18.70 -20.68 3.47
N LYS A 61 18.21 -21.91 3.63
CA LYS A 61 18.93 -23.07 4.14
C LYS A 61 19.42 -22.94 5.59
N ARG A 62 18.48 -23.23 6.50
CA ARG A 62 18.61 -24.20 7.60
C ARG A 62 19.99 -24.89 7.68
N GLY A 63 20.97 -24.19 8.22
CA GLY A 63 22.26 -24.74 8.65
C GLY A 63 22.12 -25.24 10.09
N TRP A 64 22.43 -26.51 10.32
CA TRP A 64 22.27 -27.22 11.59
C TRP A 64 23.35 -26.85 12.62
N PHE A 65 23.60 -25.56 12.88
CA PHE A 65 24.43 -25.13 14.01
C PHE A 65 23.90 -23.85 14.64
N GLY A 66 23.79 -23.90 15.97
CA GLY A 66 23.00 -22.98 16.77
C GLY A 66 23.52 -21.55 16.80
N ARG A 67 22.59 -20.62 16.57
CA ARG A 67 22.39 -19.40 17.38
C ARG A 67 21.07 -18.79 16.91
N LYS A 68 20.18 -18.49 17.86
CA LYS A 68 18.98 -17.67 17.63
C LYS A 68 19.44 -16.31 17.10
N ALA A 69 19.55 -16.16 15.77
CA ALA A 69 19.48 -14.86 15.16
C ALA A 69 18.04 -14.39 15.38
N ARG A 70 17.85 -13.42 16.29
CA ARG A 70 16.65 -12.59 16.27
C ARG A 70 16.58 -12.04 14.86
N THR A 71 15.57 -12.46 14.10
CA THR A 71 15.17 -11.77 12.88
C THR A 71 14.88 -10.34 13.32
N GLU A 72 15.81 -9.42 13.07
CA GLU A 72 15.58 -8.01 13.32
C GLU A 72 14.34 -7.61 12.55
N ALA A 73 13.35 -7.04 13.25
CA ALA A 73 12.20 -6.46 12.58
C ALA A 73 12.72 -5.41 11.59
N PRO A 74 12.11 -5.26 10.39
CA PRO A 74 12.54 -4.27 9.43
C PRO A 74 12.65 -2.91 10.12
N ALA A 75 13.85 -2.31 10.11
CA ALA A 75 14.17 -1.08 10.85
C ALA A 75 13.63 0.19 10.18
N GLY A 76 12.59 0.07 9.34
CA GLY A 76 12.00 1.17 8.58
C GLY A 76 10.62 1.61 9.10
N PRO A 77 10.13 2.78 8.67
CA PRO A 77 8.77 3.22 8.97
C PRO A 77 7.77 2.16 8.49
N ARG A 78 6.79 1.82 9.35
CA ARG A 78 5.74 0.84 9.02
C ARG A 78 4.67 1.39 8.07
N GLY A 79 4.70 2.70 7.79
CA GLY A 79 3.77 3.42 6.92
C GLY A 79 4.12 4.90 6.85
N VAL A 80 3.47 5.62 5.93
CA VAL A 80 3.62 7.06 5.72
C VAL A 80 2.24 7.69 5.73
N TYR A 81 2.09 8.83 6.40
CA TYR A 81 0.86 9.64 6.38
C TYR A 81 1.14 10.94 5.62
N LEU A 82 0.29 11.25 4.63
CA LEU A 82 0.41 12.46 3.83
C LEU A 82 -0.59 13.50 4.34
N ASP A 83 -0.10 14.45 5.12
CA ASP A 83 -0.89 15.61 5.54
C ASP A 83 -0.67 16.77 4.55
N GLY A 84 -1.77 17.42 4.15
CA GLY A 84 -1.71 18.55 3.23
C GLY A 84 -3.09 19.01 2.77
N GLY A 85 -3.15 20.24 2.25
CA GLY A 85 -4.39 20.86 1.79
C GLY A 85 -5.08 20.16 0.61
N TYR A 86 -6.23 20.67 0.21
CA TYR A 86 -6.95 20.21 -0.98
C TYR A 86 -6.17 20.52 -2.26
N GLY A 87 -6.25 19.62 -3.26
CA GLY A 87 -5.68 19.86 -4.58
C GLY A 87 -4.14 19.76 -4.69
N VAL A 88 -3.41 19.44 -3.62
CA VAL A 88 -1.94 19.31 -3.63
C VAL A 88 -1.41 18.01 -4.26
N GLY A 89 -2.31 17.16 -4.76
CA GLY A 89 -1.97 15.91 -5.45
C GLY A 89 -1.67 14.71 -4.53
N LYS A 90 -2.23 14.65 -3.32
CA LYS A 90 -2.08 13.51 -2.40
C LYS A 90 -2.48 12.17 -3.04
N THR A 91 -3.63 12.12 -3.70
CA THR A 91 -4.09 10.93 -4.43
C THR A 91 -3.11 10.54 -5.55
N HIS A 92 -2.51 11.51 -6.25
CA HIS A 92 -1.47 11.24 -7.26
C HIS A 92 -0.27 10.54 -6.62
N LEU A 93 0.19 11.04 -5.46
CA LEU A 93 1.31 10.46 -4.72
C LEU A 93 0.99 9.05 -4.21
N LEU A 94 -0.20 8.81 -3.65
CA LEU A 94 -0.63 7.48 -3.22
C LEU A 94 -0.74 6.49 -4.39
N ALA A 95 -1.34 6.90 -5.51
CA ALA A 95 -1.43 6.04 -6.69
C ALA A 95 -0.05 5.78 -7.30
N SER A 96 0.84 6.78 -7.29
CA SER A 96 2.24 6.61 -7.71
C SER A 96 2.98 5.61 -6.82
N LEU A 97 2.76 5.64 -5.49
CA LEU A 97 3.29 4.65 -4.56
C LEU A 97 2.78 3.23 -4.89
N TRP A 98 1.48 3.09 -5.17
CA TRP A 98 0.89 1.81 -5.55
C TRP A 98 1.56 1.25 -6.82
N HIS A 99 1.76 2.08 -7.85
CA HIS A 99 2.43 1.68 -9.10
C HIS A 99 3.92 1.37 -8.92
N ALA A 100 4.63 2.15 -8.09
CA ALA A 100 6.07 1.99 -7.87
C ALA A 100 6.45 0.83 -6.96
N THR A 101 5.52 0.33 -6.14
CA THR A 101 5.78 -0.79 -5.24
C THR A 101 5.90 -2.10 -6.02
N ASP A 102 7.07 -2.73 -5.91
CA ASP A 102 7.40 -4.03 -6.52
C ASP A 102 6.72 -5.18 -5.77
N ALA A 103 5.43 -5.34 -6.05
CA ALA A 103 4.61 -6.45 -5.63
C ALA A 103 3.52 -6.65 -6.69
N PRO A 104 3.04 -7.88 -6.90
CA PRO A 104 1.98 -8.12 -7.87
C PRO A 104 0.67 -7.46 -7.38
N PRO A 105 -0.25 -7.07 -8.28
CA PRO A 105 -1.45 -6.30 -7.91
C PRO A 105 -2.29 -6.93 -6.79
N GLU A 106 -2.41 -8.26 -6.73
CA GLU A 106 -3.14 -9.00 -5.69
C GLU A 106 -2.48 -8.94 -4.29
N LYS A 107 -1.30 -8.31 -4.19
CA LYS A 107 -0.60 -8.03 -2.93
C LYS A 107 -0.60 -6.54 -2.60
N LYS A 108 -1.31 -5.70 -3.35
CA LYS A 108 -1.40 -4.25 -3.11
C LYS A 108 -2.85 -3.80 -3.19
N ALA A 109 -3.31 -3.06 -2.20
CA ALA A 109 -4.65 -2.49 -2.19
C ALA A 109 -4.57 -0.97 -2.22
N PHE A 110 -5.48 -0.36 -2.96
CA PHE A 110 -5.73 1.08 -2.99
C PHE A 110 -7.23 1.28 -2.85
N GLY A 111 -7.64 2.01 -1.82
CA GLY A 111 -9.05 2.33 -1.62
C GLY A 111 -9.22 3.57 -0.77
N THR A 112 -10.42 4.11 -0.80
CA THR A 112 -10.84 5.19 0.10
C THR A 112 -11.14 4.63 1.49
N PHE A 113 -11.16 5.50 2.49
CA PHE A 113 -11.64 5.13 3.83
C PHE A 113 -13.06 4.53 3.81
N VAL A 114 -13.94 5.07 2.95
CA VAL A 114 -15.33 4.59 2.79
C VAL A 114 -15.37 3.19 2.16
N GLU A 115 -14.53 2.91 1.17
CA GLU A 115 -14.45 1.56 0.59
C GLU A 115 -13.92 0.56 1.61
N LEU A 116 -12.95 0.95 2.44
CA LEU A 116 -12.43 0.09 3.50
C LEU A 116 -13.49 -0.20 4.58
N THR A 117 -14.31 0.79 4.96
CA THR A 117 -15.41 0.56 5.92
C THR A 117 -16.52 -0.30 5.32
N ASN A 118 -16.84 -0.13 4.04
CA ASN A 118 -17.76 -1.00 3.30
C ASN A 118 -17.25 -2.44 3.24
N LEU A 119 -15.94 -2.64 3.01
CA LEU A 119 -15.31 -3.96 3.03
C LEU A 119 -15.46 -4.62 4.41
N VAL A 120 -15.20 -3.87 5.49
CA VAL A 120 -15.41 -4.34 6.87
C VAL A 120 -16.87 -4.69 7.12
N GLY A 121 -17.81 -3.89 6.60
CA GLY A 121 -19.24 -4.18 6.69
C GLY A 121 -19.66 -5.46 5.95
N ALA A 122 -19.06 -5.73 4.80
CA ALA A 122 -19.37 -6.91 3.98
C ALA A 122 -18.72 -8.19 4.50
N LEU A 123 -17.47 -8.13 4.98
CA LEU A 123 -16.69 -9.30 5.39
C LEU A 123 -16.66 -9.54 6.91
N GLY A 124 -16.92 -8.50 7.69
CA GLY A 124 -16.58 -8.46 9.11
C GLY A 124 -15.11 -8.11 9.35
N PHE A 125 -14.83 -7.60 10.55
CA PHE A 125 -13.50 -7.07 10.91
C PHE A 125 -12.39 -8.12 10.83
N GLN A 126 -12.59 -9.29 11.43
CA GLN A 126 -11.56 -10.34 11.48
C GLN A 126 -11.18 -10.86 10.09
N GLN A 127 -12.18 -11.10 9.23
CA GLN A 127 -11.93 -11.54 7.86
C GLN A 127 -11.24 -10.45 7.04
N THR A 128 -11.59 -9.18 7.25
CA THR A 128 -10.93 -8.05 6.58
C THR A 128 -9.45 -7.96 6.97
N VAL A 129 -9.14 -8.05 8.27
CA VAL A 129 -7.76 -8.08 8.76
C VAL A 129 -7.02 -9.27 8.17
N ALA A 130 -7.60 -10.48 8.19
CA ALA A 130 -6.97 -11.67 7.63
C ALA A 130 -6.64 -11.50 6.13
N THR A 131 -7.59 -10.97 5.35
CA THR A 131 -7.44 -10.77 3.90
C THR A 131 -6.39 -9.70 3.59
N LEU A 132 -6.42 -8.55 4.29
CA LEU A 132 -5.48 -7.46 4.05
C LEU A 132 -4.08 -7.72 4.64
N SER A 133 -3.95 -8.55 5.69
CA SER A 133 -2.65 -8.86 6.32
C SER A 133 -1.65 -9.50 5.35
N GLY A 134 -2.13 -10.14 4.28
CA GLY A 134 -1.29 -10.73 3.24
C GLY A 134 -0.74 -9.72 2.23
N HIS A 135 -1.19 -8.46 2.28
CA HIS A 135 -0.76 -7.40 1.36
C HIS A 135 0.58 -6.81 1.77
N ARG A 136 1.36 -6.38 0.78
CA ARG A 136 2.61 -5.63 0.96
C ARG A 136 2.34 -4.14 1.15
N LEU A 137 1.25 -3.64 0.57
CA LEU A 137 0.88 -2.24 0.61
C LEU A 137 -0.65 -2.11 0.71
N LEU A 138 -1.08 -1.20 1.56
CA LEU A 138 -2.45 -0.71 1.63
C LEU A 138 -2.40 0.83 1.57
N CYS A 139 -2.84 1.39 0.45
CA CYS A 139 -3.05 2.83 0.29
C CYS A 139 -4.48 3.17 0.69
N ILE A 140 -4.63 4.11 1.62
CA ILE A 140 -5.92 4.61 2.08
C ILE A 140 -5.99 6.08 1.69
N ASP A 141 -6.91 6.42 0.78
CA ASP A 141 -7.18 7.81 0.40
C ASP A 141 -8.31 8.38 1.27
N GLU A 142 -8.16 9.64 1.67
CA GLU A 142 -9.22 10.42 2.32
C GLU A 142 -9.90 11.27 1.24
N PHE A 143 -11.20 11.08 1.03
CA PHE A 143 -11.96 11.83 0.04
C PHE A 143 -12.35 13.21 0.56
#